data_AF-A0A9D2HCK3-F1
#
_entry.id   AF-A0A9D2HCK3-F1
#
_cell.length_a   1.000
_cell.length_b   1.000
_cell.length_c   1.000
_cell.angle_alpha   90.00
_cell.angle_beta   90.00
_cell.angle_gamma   90.00
#
_symmetry.space_group_name_H-M   'P 1'
#
loop_
_entity.id
_entity.type
_entity.pdbx_description
1 polymer ?
#
loop_
_entity_poly.entity_id
_entity_poly.type
_entity_poly.pdbx_seq_one_letter_code
_entity_poly.pdbx_strand_id
1 'polypeptide(L)'
;MADFPSIRITIPTFNAVADIDRTLDSIAAQSYQQECIFTLIVDFGSTDGTIEKILARMGKRLGLMQLPHARWGRTAAATAWKQNPLQMTPGIPLTLEQGDCLYDDALRRLVEFQRTARKYVRQPNLLVVTDVDTRLYDGSVQKSTPLYTRPCLFRAYTDDSIAFVERGGQQRMLSFGVSPLPQCDKGATLFNQRSWWSSLSAYAMVGTIAYLPEALCIRNAEGKLDDPLDDILFRLDNVITLDRMVQDNPEVYVLGRQYDACARRQLALYSLWRASQAAEQKAMRDAEDCFLMARVIDNTVTEEPIWEEMQDFFAGKPHADLEKIVARRERCESPAEPRWPLPRNCWEELTFRLRRLLSHDRHTALAER
;
A
#
# COMPACT_ATOMS: atom_id res chain seq x y z
N MET A 1 -21.75 -23.60 -11.54
CA MET A 1 -21.01 -22.92 -10.46
C MET A 1 -20.09 -21.92 -11.13
N ALA A 2 -19.97 -20.69 -10.62
CA ALA A 2 -19.14 -19.66 -11.26
C ALA A 2 -17.69 -20.14 -11.38
N ASP A 3 -17.12 -20.11 -12.59
CA ASP A 3 -15.71 -20.46 -12.86
C ASP A 3 -14.72 -19.46 -12.26
N PHE A 4 -15.23 -18.35 -11.71
CA PHE A 4 -14.47 -17.22 -11.21
C PHE A 4 -14.74 -16.99 -9.70
N PRO A 5 -13.69 -16.80 -8.87
CA PRO A 5 -13.85 -16.52 -7.45
C PRO A 5 -14.56 -15.18 -7.18
N SER A 6 -15.28 -15.07 -6.06
CA SER A 6 -15.84 -13.77 -5.67
C SER A 6 -14.74 -12.77 -5.30
N ILE A 7 -14.92 -11.52 -5.71
CA ILE A 7 -14.06 -10.37 -5.41
C ILE A 7 -14.86 -9.41 -4.55
N ARG A 8 -14.21 -8.90 -3.51
CA ARG A 8 -14.77 -7.89 -2.62
C ARG A 8 -13.96 -6.61 -2.78
N ILE A 9 -14.61 -5.57 -3.27
CA ILE A 9 -14.06 -4.24 -3.44
C ILE A 9 -14.49 -3.37 -2.26
N THR A 10 -13.57 -2.66 -1.63
CA THR A 10 -13.89 -1.66 -0.58
C THR A 10 -13.39 -0.29 -1.00
N ILE A 11 -14.24 0.72 -0.85
CA ILE A 11 -13.94 2.11 -1.24
C ILE A 11 -14.16 3.02 -0.03
N PRO A 12 -13.10 3.34 0.74
CA PRO A 12 -13.16 4.42 1.71
C PRO A 12 -13.49 5.73 1.01
N THR A 13 -14.48 6.47 1.53
CA THR A 13 -15.06 7.63 0.85
C THR A 13 -15.29 8.79 1.81
N PHE A 14 -14.88 9.99 1.43
CA PHE A 14 -15.19 11.25 2.08
C PHE A 14 -15.22 12.38 1.05
N ASN A 15 -16.35 13.08 0.94
CA ASN A 15 -16.56 14.19 0.01
C ASN A 15 -16.04 13.89 -1.42
N ALA A 16 -16.60 12.86 -2.03
CA ALA A 16 -16.18 12.30 -3.31
C ALA A 16 -17.17 12.54 -4.44
N VAL A 17 -18.05 13.54 -4.34
CA VAL A 17 -19.16 13.74 -5.29
C VAL A 17 -18.65 13.86 -6.74
N ALA A 18 -17.44 14.40 -6.92
CA ALA A 18 -16.81 14.61 -8.23
C ALA A 18 -16.23 13.32 -8.85
N ASP A 19 -15.85 12.34 -8.04
CA ASP A 19 -14.99 11.23 -8.48
C ASP A 19 -15.62 9.84 -8.33
N ILE A 20 -16.56 9.67 -7.40
CA ILE A 20 -17.08 8.34 -7.04
C ILE A 20 -17.76 7.60 -8.20
N ASP A 21 -18.43 8.34 -9.11
CA ASP A 21 -19.10 7.73 -10.26
C ASP A 21 -18.11 7.04 -11.18
N ARG A 22 -16.95 7.65 -11.42
CA ARG A 22 -15.90 7.08 -12.27
C ARG A 22 -15.41 5.74 -11.74
N THR A 23 -15.20 5.64 -10.43
CA THR A 23 -14.76 4.39 -9.79
C THR A 23 -15.83 3.32 -9.93
N LEU A 24 -17.09 3.64 -9.62
CA LEU A 24 -18.20 2.70 -9.74
C LEU A 24 -18.45 2.26 -11.19
N ASP A 25 -18.33 3.17 -12.16
CA ASP A 25 -18.44 2.88 -13.58
C ASP A 25 -17.33 1.91 -14.03
N SER A 26 -16.08 2.14 -13.60
CA SER A 26 -14.96 1.25 -13.95
C SER A 26 -15.11 -0.17 -13.41
N ILE A 27 -15.77 -0.33 -12.25
CA ILE A 27 -16.11 -1.64 -11.67
C ILE A 27 -17.23 -2.31 -12.47
N ALA A 28 -18.28 -1.56 -12.80
CA ALA A 28 -19.42 -2.08 -13.58
C ALA A 28 -19.02 -2.46 -15.01
N ALA A 29 -17.99 -1.81 -15.58
CA ALA A 29 -17.47 -2.09 -16.91
C ALA A 29 -16.56 -3.33 -17.00
N GLN A 30 -16.18 -3.94 -15.87
CA GLN A 30 -15.28 -5.10 -15.88
C GLN A 30 -15.90 -6.29 -16.63
N SER A 31 -15.13 -6.96 -17.49
CA SER A 31 -15.54 -8.23 -18.13
C SER A 31 -15.57 -9.44 -17.16
N TYR A 32 -15.27 -9.18 -15.89
CA TYR A 32 -15.43 -10.16 -14.83
C TYR A 32 -16.92 -10.43 -14.60
N GLN A 33 -17.24 -11.64 -14.14
CA GLN A 33 -18.61 -11.99 -13.80
C GLN A 33 -19.14 -11.00 -12.74
N GLN A 34 -20.12 -10.17 -13.11
CA GLN A 34 -20.66 -9.12 -12.23
C GLN A 34 -21.32 -9.74 -10.99
N GLU A 35 -21.83 -10.95 -11.13
CA GLU A 35 -22.30 -11.81 -10.05
C GLU A 35 -21.19 -12.38 -9.13
N CYS A 36 -19.93 -12.09 -9.41
CA CYS A 36 -18.81 -12.39 -8.53
C CYS A 36 -18.22 -11.13 -7.87
N ILE A 37 -18.69 -9.93 -8.21
CA ILE A 37 -18.21 -8.68 -7.61
C ILE A 37 -19.16 -8.26 -6.48
N PHE A 38 -18.58 -7.82 -5.36
CA PHE A 38 -19.28 -7.15 -4.27
C PHE A 38 -18.51 -5.88 -3.90
N THR A 39 -19.17 -4.74 -3.92
CA THR A 39 -18.56 -3.43 -3.61
C THR A 39 -19.13 -2.89 -2.31
N LEU A 40 -18.28 -2.51 -1.37
CA LEU A 40 -18.65 -1.82 -0.14
C LEU A 40 -18.06 -0.41 -0.14
N ILE A 41 -18.93 0.59 -0.08
CA ILE A 41 -18.54 1.97 0.20
C ILE A 41 -18.52 2.18 1.72
N VAL A 42 -17.43 2.74 2.23
CA VAL A 42 -17.33 3.16 3.63
C VAL A 42 -17.24 4.68 3.65
N ASP A 43 -18.34 5.33 3.98
CA ASP A 43 -18.46 6.78 4.04
C ASP A 43 -18.07 7.30 5.44
N PHE A 44 -17.24 8.35 5.50
CA PHE A 44 -16.77 8.95 6.74
C PHE A 44 -17.47 10.28 7.08
N GLY A 45 -18.76 10.39 6.75
CA GLY A 45 -19.56 11.58 7.00
C GLY A 45 -19.44 12.62 5.89
N SER A 46 -19.59 12.18 4.63
CA SER A 46 -19.61 13.12 3.50
C SER A 46 -20.78 14.10 3.62
N THR A 47 -20.57 15.32 3.14
CA THR A 47 -21.54 16.45 3.23
C THR A 47 -21.75 17.17 1.90
N ASP A 48 -21.14 16.68 0.82
CA ASP A 48 -21.06 17.32 -0.49
C ASP A 48 -22.01 16.70 -1.55
N GLY A 49 -22.95 15.83 -1.15
CA GLY A 49 -23.82 15.10 -2.07
C GLY A 49 -23.32 13.70 -2.45
N THR A 50 -22.18 13.24 -1.91
CA THR A 50 -21.62 11.92 -2.20
C THR A 50 -22.57 10.77 -1.85
N ILE A 51 -23.25 10.87 -0.70
CA ILE A 51 -24.13 9.81 -0.21
C ILE A 51 -25.33 9.64 -1.14
N GLU A 52 -25.95 10.74 -1.56
CA GLU A 52 -27.10 10.78 -2.48
C GLU A 52 -26.75 10.10 -3.80
N LYS A 53 -25.55 10.38 -4.33
CA LYS A 53 -25.02 9.70 -5.52
C LYS A 53 -24.88 8.19 -5.33
N ILE A 54 -24.29 7.75 -4.21
CA ILE A 54 -24.13 6.32 -3.92
C ILE A 54 -25.50 5.65 -3.78
N LEU A 55 -26.43 6.27 -3.04
CA LEU A 55 -27.78 5.75 -2.83
C LEU A 55 -28.55 5.60 -4.15
N ALA A 56 -28.39 6.53 -5.09
CA ALA A 56 -29.00 6.45 -6.42
C ALA A 56 -28.51 5.23 -7.24
N ARG A 57 -27.35 4.66 -6.90
CA ARG A 57 -26.73 3.50 -7.58
C ARG A 57 -26.88 2.20 -6.79
N MET A 58 -27.51 2.24 -5.62
CA MET A 58 -27.64 1.07 -4.74
C MET A 58 -28.32 -0.09 -5.45
N GLY A 59 -27.79 -1.28 -5.21
CA GLY A 59 -28.29 -2.52 -5.78
C GLY A 59 -27.85 -3.71 -4.94
N LYS A 60 -28.14 -4.92 -5.41
CA LYS A 60 -27.87 -6.16 -4.64
C LYS A 60 -26.40 -6.38 -4.25
N ARG A 61 -25.46 -5.68 -4.89
CA ARG A 61 -24.00 -5.90 -4.80
C ARG A 61 -23.20 -4.64 -4.51
N LEU A 62 -23.89 -3.55 -4.24
CA LEU A 62 -23.31 -2.32 -3.71
C LEU A 62 -23.83 -2.15 -2.29
N GLY A 63 -22.94 -2.15 -1.32
CA GLY A 63 -23.23 -1.81 0.07
C GLY A 63 -22.72 -0.42 0.39
N LEU A 64 -23.41 0.27 1.29
CA LEU A 64 -22.96 1.52 1.88
C LEU A 64 -22.93 1.35 3.40
N MET A 65 -21.84 1.82 4.01
CA MET A 65 -21.71 1.87 5.45
C MET A 65 -21.22 3.26 5.86
N GLN A 66 -21.95 3.93 6.75
CA GLN A 66 -21.66 5.29 7.17
C GLN A 66 -21.07 5.32 8.57
N LEU A 67 -19.95 6.04 8.73
CA LEU A 67 -19.24 6.25 10.00
C LEU A 67 -19.00 7.75 10.24
N PRO A 68 -20.05 8.57 10.43
CA PRO A 68 -19.93 10.03 10.49
C PRO A 68 -19.15 10.56 11.71
N HIS A 69 -18.95 9.73 12.74
CA HIS A 69 -18.19 10.08 13.94
C HIS A 69 -16.80 9.45 13.96
N ALA A 70 -16.44 8.70 12.93
CA ALA A 70 -15.06 8.30 12.74
C ALA A 70 -14.25 9.55 12.38
N ARG A 71 -13.36 9.98 13.28
CA ARG A 71 -12.35 10.99 12.94
C ARG A 71 -11.53 10.46 11.76
N TRP A 72 -11.13 11.36 10.86
CA TRP A 72 -10.18 11.03 9.79
C TRP A 72 -9.03 10.22 10.36
N GLY A 73 -9.00 8.94 10.01
CA GLY A 73 -8.26 7.94 10.78
C GLY A 73 -8.66 6.52 10.38
N ARG A 74 -7.91 5.96 9.43
CA ARG A 74 -7.22 4.64 9.37
C ARG A 74 -7.81 3.41 10.09
N THR A 75 -8.41 3.58 11.27
CA THR A 75 -9.04 2.56 12.12
C THR A 75 -10.52 2.34 11.80
N ALA A 76 -11.17 3.23 11.05
CA ALA A 76 -12.62 3.20 10.83
C ALA A 76 -13.05 2.17 9.77
N ALA A 77 -12.31 2.02 8.66
CA ALA A 77 -12.48 0.88 7.76
C ALA A 77 -12.14 -0.44 8.49
N ALA A 78 -11.10 -0.48 9.32
CA ALA A 78 -10.84 -1.64 10.19
C ALA A 78 -12.05 -1.97 11.08
N THR A 79 -12.67 -0.94 11.65
CA THR A 79 -13.82 -1.05 12.54
C THR A 79 -15.07 -1.50 11.78
N ALA A 80 -15.29 -1.01 10.57
CA ALA A 80 -16.31 -1.49 9.63
C ALA A 80 -16.20 -3.00 9.41
N TRP A 81 -14.98 -3.45 9.12
CA TRP A 81 -14.65 -4.85 8.88
C TRP A 81 -14.81 -5.71 10.13
N LYS A 82 -14.45 -5.17 11.30
CA LYS A 82 -14.64 -5.81 12.63
C LYS A 82 -16.10 -5.94 13.02
N GLN A 83 -16.93 -4.96 12.69
CA GLN A 83 -18.33 -4.92 13.11
C GLN A 83 -19.24 -5.81 12.27
N ASN A 84 -18.78 -6.27 11.08
CA ASN A 84 -19.66 -6.98 10.17
C ASN A 84 -19.07 -8.21 9.41
N PRO A 85 -18.26 -9.08 10.06
CA PRO A 85 -17.68 -10.25 9.40
C PRO A 85 -18.73 -11.25 8.87
N LEU A 86 -19.94 -11.23 9.42
CA LEU A 86 -21.05 -12.12 9.03
C LEU A 86 -21.92 -11.55 7.89
N GLN A 87 -21.84 -10.24 7.59
CA GLN A 87 -22.60 -9.62 6.49
C GLN A 87 -21.78 -9.44 5.21
N MET A 88 -20.48 -9.70 5.26
CA MET A 88 -19.64 -9.60 4.06
C MET A 88 -19.58 -10.94 3.33
N THR A 89 -19.93 -10.92 2.04
CA THR A 89 -19.73 -12.07 1.16
C THR A 89 -18.23 -12.45 1.13
N PRO A 90 -17.88 -13.73 1.36
CA PRO A 90 -16.51 -14.20 1.19
C PRO A 90 -15.97 -13.84 -0.20
N GLY A 91 -14.75 -13.34 -0.28
CA GLY A 91 -14.14 -12.97 -1.55
C GLY A 91 -12.72 -12.47 -1.41
N ILE A 92 -12.00 -12.46 -2.54
CA ILE A 92 -10.64 -11.93 -2.61
C ILE A 92 -10.74 -10.41 -2.41
N PRO A 93 -10.06 -9.85 -1.40
CA PRO A 93 -10.13 -8.42 -1.11
C PRO A 93 -9.38 -7.61 -2.16
N LEU A 94 -10.00 -6.50 -2.54
CA LEU A 94 -9.44 -5.39 -3.29
C LEU A 94 -9.92 -4.12 -2.59
N THR A 95 -9.04 -3.16 -2.37
CA THR A 95 -9.47 -1.81 -1.97
C THR A 95 -9.36 -0.93 -3.21
N LEU A 96 -10.12 0.15 -3.32
CA LEU A 96 -9.90 1.21 -4.31
C LEU A 96 -10.10 2.55 -3.60
N GLU A 97 -9.47 3.61 -4.08
CA GLU A 97 -9.77 4.97 -3.64
C GLU A 97 -10.95 5.55 -4.41
N GLN A 98 -11.59 6.55 -3.83
CA GLN A 98 -12.48 7.44 -4.58
C GLN A 98 -11.70 8.08 -5.75
N GLY A 99 -12.16 7.87 -6.98
CA GLY A 99 -11.51 8.35 -8.20
C GLY A 99 -10.59 7.37 -8.89
N ASP A 100 -10.25 6.24 -8.25
CA ASP A 100 -9.56 5.12 -8.92
C ASP A 100 -10.42 4.61 -10.08
N CYS A 101 -9.77 4.21 -11.17
CA CYS A 101 -10.41 3.70 -12.37
C CYS A 101 -9.68 2.44 -12.82
N LEU A 102 -10.32 1.29 -12.68
CA LEU A 102 -9.77 0.04 -13.19
C LEU A 102 -9.70 0.08 -14.73
N TYR A 103 -8.64 -0.48 -15.29
CA TYR A 103 -8.59 -0.78 -16.72
C TYR A 103 -9.57 -1.89 -17.08
N ASP A 104 -9.87 -2.01 -18.38
CA ASP A 104 -10.63 -3.14 -18.91
C ASP A 104 -9.94 -4.46 -18.51
N ASP A 105 -10.73 -5.46 -18.15
CA ASP A 105 -10.28 -6.79 -17.73
C ASP A 105 -9.37 -6.85 -16.48
N ALA A 106 -9.14 -5.74 -15.78
CA ALA A 106 -8.24 -5.68 -14.63
C ALA A 106 -8.52 -6.76 -13.58
N LEU A 107 -9.78 -6.96 -13.19
CA LEU A 107 -10.16 -7.98 -12.21
C LEU A 107 -9.88 -9.41 -12.70
N ARG A 108 -10.16 -9.69 -13.98
CA ARG A 108 -9.87 -10.99 -14.60
C ARG A 108 -8.37 -11.25 -14.60
N ARG A 109 -7.59 -10.24 -15.00
CA ARG A 109 -6.14 -10.29 -15.06
C ARG A 109 -5.50 -10.55 -13.69
N LEU A 110 -5.95 -9.84 -12.66
CA LEU A 110 -5.53 -10.05 -11.27
C LEU A 110 -5.80 -11.48 -10.79
N VAL A 111 -6.99 -12.02 -11.07
CA VAL A 111 -7.38 -13.37 -10.68
C VAL A 111 -6.57 -14.44 -11.41
N GLU A 112 -6.38 -14.30 -12.72
CA GLU A 112 -5.58 -15.24 -13.51
C GLU A 112 -4.11 -15.24 -13.08
N PHE A 113 -3.56 -14.06 -12.82
CA PHE A 113 -2.20 -13.94 -12.30
C PHE A 113 -2.09 -14.55 -10.91
N GLN A 114 -3.04 -14.30 -10.01
CA GLN A 114 -3.08 -14.93 -8.70
C GLN A 114 -3.16 -16.47 -8.81
N ARG A 115 -4.00 -17.01 -9.70
CA ARG A 115 -4.11 -18.47 -9.95
C ARG A 115 -2.79 -19.04 -10.45
N THR A 116 -2.08 -18.31 -11.32
CA THR A 116 -0.77 -18.72 -11.83
C THR A 116 0.28 -18.70 -10.74
N ALA A 117 0.36 -17.62 -9.96
CA ALA A 117 1.26 -17.50 -8.82
C ALA A 117 1.01 -18.58 -7.75
N ARG A 118 -0.26 -18.92 -7.49
CA ARG A 118 -0.63 -20.02 -6.56
C ARG A 118 -0.13 -21.40 -6.97
N LYS A 119 0.28 -21.63 -8.23
CA LYS A 119 0.95 -22.87 -8.63
C LYS A 119 2.34 -23.01 -7.98
N TYR A 120 2.95 -21.89 -7.62
CA TYR A 120 4.30 -21.80 -7.05
C TYR A 120 4.30 -21.49 -5.56
N VAL A 121 3.22 -20.90 -5.05
CA VAL A 121 3.06 -20.47 -3.65
C VAL A 121 2.10 -21.41 -2.92
N ARG A 122 2.61 -22.12 -1.91
CA ARG A 122 1.80 -23.01 -1.04
C ARG A 122 1.16 -22.30 0.15
N GLN A 123 1.62 -21.10 0.46
CA GLN A 123 1.14 -20.32 1.60
C GLN A 123 -0.24 -19.70 1.29
N PRO A 124 -1.15 -19.59 2.29
CA PRO A 124 -2.48 -19.01 2.08
C PRO A 124 -2.44 -17.50 1.78
N ASN A 125 -1.37 -16.83 2.20
CA ASN A 125 -1.26 -15.37 2.21
C ASN A 125 -0.42 -14.89 1.01
N LEU A 126 -1.02 -14.98 -0.18
CA LEU A 126 -0.46 -14.43 -1.41
C LEU A 126 -1.04 -13.04 -1.66
N LEU A 127 -0.16 -12.04 -1.73
CA LEU A 127 -0.49 -10.68 -2.16
C LEU A 127 -0.09 -10.51 -3.62
N VAL A 128 -1.03 -10.12 -4.47
CA VAL A 128 -0.73 -9.65 -5.83
C VAL A 128 -0.57 -8.14 -5.79
N VAL A 129 0.44 -7.64 -6.49
CA VAL A 129 0.78 -6.23 -6.58
C VAL A 129 0.98 -5.87 -8.03
N THR A 130 0.44 -4.75 -8.46
CA THR A 130 0.57 -4.21 -9.82
C THR A 130 0.75 -2.71 -9.76
N ASP A 131 1.40 -2.14 -10.75
CA ASP A 131 1.58 -0.69 -10.86
C ASP A 131 0.25 0.04 -11.12
N VAL A 132 0.27 1.35 -10.88
CA VAL A 132 -0.88 2.23 -11.06
C VAL A 132 -0.44 3.44 -11.87
N ASP A 133 -1.16 3.68 -12.97
CA ASP A 133 -0.98 4.88 -13.77
C ASP A 133 -1.57 6.09 -13.04
N THR A 134 -1.04 7.27 -13.32
CA THR A 134 -1.49 8.51 -12.67
C THR A 134 -2.21 9.41 -13.67
N ARG A 135 -3.43 9.83 -13.36
CA ARG A 135 -4.16 10.87 -14.10
C ARG A 135 -3.79 12.24 -13.55
N LEU A 136 -3.10 13.05 -14.34
CA LEU A 136 -2.71 14.41 -13.98
C LEU A 136 -3.92 15.36 -13.96
N TYR A 137 -3.76 16.55 -13.39
CA TYR A 137 -4.84 17.54 -13.26
C TYR A 137 -5.39 18.04 -14.60
N ASP A 138 -4.58 18.00 -15.65
CA ASP A 138 -4.98 18.32 -17.02
C ASP A 138 -5.78 17.18 -17.70
N GLY A 139 -6.00 16.07 -16.98
CA GLY A 139 -6.69 14.87 -17.46
C GLY A 139 -5.81 13.89 -18.22
N SER A 140 -4.54 14.22 -18.50
CA SER A 140 -3.60 13.31 -19.16
C SER A 140 -3.21 12.15 -18.23
N VAL A 141 -2.81 11.02 -18.83
CA VAL A 141 -2.41 9.82 -18.09
C VAL A 141 -0.90 9.65 -18.18
N GLN A 142 -0.22 9.79 -17.05
CA GLN A 142 1.18 9.43 -16.87
C GLN A 142 1.27 7.93 -16.62
N LYS A 143 1.95 7.23 -17.53
CA LYS A 143 2.20 5.79 -17.40
C LYS A 143 3.25 5.52 -16.34
N SER A 144 2.96 4.58 -15.44
CA SER A 144 3.94 4.11 -14.46
C SER A 144 5.05 3.33 -15.17
N THR A 145 6.31 3.59 -14.82
CA THR A 145 7.41 2.71 -15.22
C THR A 145 7.37 1.47 -14.33
N PRO A 146 7.31 0.24 -14.89
CA PRO A 146 7.30 -0.97 -14.10
C PRO A 146 8.60 -1.12 -13.30
N LEU A 147 8.47 -1.56 -12.05
CA LEU A 147 9.61 -1.93 -11.21
C LEU A 147 10.43 -3.06 -11.82
N TYR A 148 9.77 -4.05 -12.42
CA TYR A 148 10.43 -5.18 -13.06
C TYR A 148 9.87 -5.34 -14.46
N THR A 149 10.67 -5.82 -15.42
CA THR A 149 10.20 -5.96 -16.81
C THR A 149 9.28 -7.17 -17.00
N ARG A 150 9.19 -8.04 -16.00
CA ARG A 150 8.45 -9.30 -16.04
C ARG A 150 7.79 -9.64 -14.70
N PRO A 151 6.76 -10.49 -14.70
CA PRO A 151 6.16 -10.96 -13.45
C PRO A 151 7.17 -11.69 -12.56
N CYS A 152 7.11 -11.43 -11.27
CA CYS A 152 8.04 -12.00 -10.29
C CYS A 152 7.34 -12.30 -8.95
N LEU A 153 7.97 -13.17 -8.17
CA LEU A 153 7.50 -13.59 -6.85
C LEU A 153 8.61 -13.26 -5.86
N PHE A 154 8.23 -12.73 -4.72
CA PHE A 154 9.12 -12.40 -3.62
C PHE A 154 8.56 -13.08 -2.38
N ARG A 155 9.39 -13.85 -1.69
CA ARG A 155 9.02 -14.30 -0.35
C ARG A 155 9.06 -13.08 0.55
N ALA A 156 8.03 -12.91 1.37
CA ALA A 156 8.17 -11.94 2.46
C ALA A 156 9.37 -12.39 3.32
N TYR A 157 10.04 -11.42 3.93
CA TYR A 157 11.18 -11.65 4.83
C TYR A 157 12.50 -12.13 4.22
N THR A 158 12.68 -12.02 2.91
CA THR A 158 13.99 -12.23 2.27
C THR A 158 14.57 -10.93 1.75
N ASP A 159 15.88 -10.92 1.48
CA ASP A 159 16.57 -9.77 0.87
C ASP A 159 15.91 -9.34 -0.45
N ASP A 160 15.33 -10.29 -1.21
CA ASP A 160 14.58 -9.99 -2.43
C ASP A 160 13.38 -9.05 -2.17
N SER A 161 12.70 -9.20 -1.03
CA SER A 161 11.58 -8.32 -0.67
C SER A 161 12.04 -6.96 -0.15
N ILE A 162 13.22 -6.87 0.47
CA ILE A 162 13.86 -5.59 0.80
C ILE A 162 14.24 -4.86 -0.49
N ALA A 163 14.88 -5.54 -1.44
CA ALA A 163 15.24 -4.96 -2.74
C ALA A 163 14.02 -4.52 -3.56
N PHE A 164 12.92 -5.29 -3.50
CA PHE A 164 11.63 -4.87 -4.07
C PHE A 164 11.16 -3.56 -3.47
N VAL A 165 11.28 -3.42 -2.16
CA VAL A 165 10.85 -2.23 -1.42
C VAL A 165 11.66 -1.01 -1.74
N GLU A 166 12.98 -1.17 -1.74
CA GLU A 166 13.90 -0.09 -2.08
C GLU A 166 13.62 0.44 -3.49
N ARG A 167 13.28 -0.43 -4.43
CA ARG A 167 12.89 -0.03 -5.79
C ARG A 167 11.51 0.60 -5.86
N GLY A 168 10.54 0.06 -5.13
CA GLY A 168 9.12 0.45 -5.19
C GLY A 168 8.76 1.73 -4.46
N GLY A 169 9.76 2.46 -4.00
CA GLY A 169 9.53 3.45 -2.99
C GLY A 169 8.67 4.64 -3.36
N GLN A 170 8.88 5.12 -4.57
CA GLN A 170 8.10 6.20 -5.12
C GLN A 170 6.90 5.68 -5.91
N GLN A 171 6.75 4.35 -5.99
CA GLN A 171 5.77 3.70 -6.84
C GLN A 171 4.39 3.66 -6.18
N ARG A 172 3.39 3.91 -7.01
CA ARG A 172 1.99 3.66 -6.69
C ARG A 172 1.63 2.26 -7.13
N MET A 173 0.99 1.52 -6.24
CA MET A 173 0.67 0.12 -6.48
C MET A 173 -0.73 -0.23 -6.02
N LEU A 174 -1.40 -1.06 -6.81
CA LEU A 174 -2.65 -1.68 -6.47
C LEU A 174 -2.37 -3.05 -5.84
N SER A 175 -3.00 -3.29 -4.70
CA SER A 175 -2.88 -4.54 -3.96
C SER A 175 -4.13 -5.41 -4.11
N PHE A 176 -3.96 -6.69 -4.42
CA PHE A 176 -5.02 -7.67 -4.62
C PHE A 176 -4.73 -8.96 -3.86
N GLY A 177 -5.60 -9.35 -2.94
CA GLY A 177 -5.41 -10.53 -2.10
C GLY A 177 -4.81 -10.25 -0.72
N VAL A 178 -4.65 -11.33 0.05
CA VAL A 178 -4.43 -11.39 1.51
C VAL A 178 -5.62 -10.92 2.38
N SER A 179 -6.18 -11.88 3.11
CA SER A 179 -6.87 -11.70 4.39
C SER A 179 -6.70 -13.01 5.17
N PRO A 180 -5.80 -13.10 6.16
CA PRO A 180 -5.74 -14.26 7.02
C PRO A 180 -6.66 -14.04 8.22
N LEU A 181 -7.84 -14.66 8.18
CA LEU A 181 -8.69 -14.94 9.35
C LEU A 181 -9.32 -13.75 10.10
N PRO A 182 -10.46 -14.00 10.80
CA PRO A 182 -11.16 -13.02 11.66
C PRO A 182 -10.40 -12.61 12.94
N GLN A 183 -9.11 -12.94 13.06
CA GLN A 183 -8.33 -12.82 14.30
C GLN A 183 -7.06 -11.96 14.17
N CYS A 184 -6.93 -11.14 13.12
CA CYS A 184 -5.97 -10.03 13.19
C CYS A 184 -6.56 -8.89 14.00
N ASP A 185 -6.69 -9.21 15.28
CA ASP A 185 -6.97 -8.31 16.36
C ASP A 185 -5.77 -7.36 16.53
N LYS A 186 -6.11 -6.10 16.79
CA LYS A 186 -5.21 -4.98 17.10
C LYS A 186 -4.26 -4.50 15.99
N GLY A 187 -4.82 -4.09 14.85
CA GLY A 187 -4.34 -2.88 14.17
C GLY A 187 -3.65 -3.05 12.82
N ALA A 188 -4.34 -3.51 11.77
CA ALA A 188 -3.89 -3.23 10.41
C ALA A 188 -5.04 -3.35 9.39
N THR A 189 -5.55 -2.21 8.90
CA THR A 189 -6.27 -2.14 7.61
C THR A 189 -5.89 -0.83 6.92
N LEU A 190 -4.89 -0.86 6.06
CA LEU A 190 -4.33 0.34 5.45
C LEU A 190 -3.87 0.02 4.03
N PHE A 191 -4.81 -0.25 3.13
CA PHE A 191 -4.46 -0.86 1.84
C PHE A 191 -4.54 0.04 0.62
N ASN A 192 -5.00 1.30 0.65
CA ASN A 192 -5.00 2.03 -0.62
C ASN A 192 -4.83 3.55 -0.69
N GLN A 193 -4.56 4.28 0.39
CA GLN A 193 -4.21 5.71 0.25
C GLN A 193 -2.69 5.99 0.21
N ARG A 194 -1.86 4.98 0.01
CA ARG A 194 -0.50 5.02 0.54
C ARG A 194 0.51 4.39 -0.39
N SER A 195 1.64 5.07 -0.53
CA SER A 195 2.82 4.48 -1.12
C SER A 195 3.19 3.21 -0.36
N TRP A 196 3.74 2.28 -1.14
CA TRP A 196 4.24 0.94 -0.82
C TRP A 196 4.74 0.68 0.62
N TRP A 197 5.31 1.68 1.29
CA TRP A 197 5.91 1.62 2.62
C TRP A 197 4.99 1.19 3.77
N SER A 198 3.70 1.53 3.76
CA SER A 198 2.82 1.16 4.88
C SER A 198 2.49 -0.34 4.90
N SER A 199 2.74 -1.04 3.79
CA SER A 199 2.56 -2.48 3.68
C SER A 199 3.73 -3.26 4.29
N LEU A 200 4.87 -2.60 4.53
CA LEU A 200 6.15 -3.17 4.99
C LEU A 200 6.10 -3.96 6.28
N SER A 201 5.37 -3.45 7.25
CA SER A 201 5.33 -4.01 8.59
C SER A 201 4.09 -4.86 8.84
N ALA A 202 3.12 -4.84 7.92
CA ALA A 202 2.09 -5.87 7.82
C ALA A 202 2.62 -7.16 7.15
N TYR A 203 3.83 -7.15 6.57
CA TYR A 203 4.39 -8.31 5.88
C TYR A 203 4.63 -9.53 6.76
N ALA A 204 4.64 -9.40 8.09
CA ALA A 204 4.46 -10.51 9.05
C ALA A 204 3.25 -11.42 8.75
N MET A 205 2.29 -10.90 7.99
CA MET A 205 1.06 -11.60 7.62
C MET A 205 1.01 -11.99 6.14
N VAL A 206 1.84 -11.40 5.28
CA VAL A 206 1.93 -11.77 3.86
C VAL A 206 3.03 -12.81 3.74
N GLY A 207 2.72 -14.00 3.22
CA GLY A 207 3.74 -15.03 3.03
C GLY A 207 4.56 -14.78 1.77
N THR A 208 3.91 -14.33 0.70
CA THR A 208 4.54 -14.14 -0.60
C THR A 208 3.86 -12.99 -1.36
N ILE A 209 4.66 -12.20 -2.06
CA ILE A 209 4.23 -11.12 -2.96
C ILE A 209 4.41 -11.61 -4.40
N ALA A 210 3.39 -11.47 -5.23
CA ALA A 210 3.46 -11.66 -6.68
C ALA A 210 3.30 -10.31 -7.36
N TYR A 211 4.33 -9.86 -8.06
CA TYR A 211 4.31 -8.61 -8.79
C TYR A 211 3.97 -8.84 -10.26
N LEU A 212 3.04 -8.02 -10.76
CA LEU A 212 2.61 -7.95 -12.15
C LEU A 212 3.00 -6.57 -12.70
N PRO A 213 3.90 -6.48 -13.71
CA PRO A 213 4.43 -5.21 -14.22
C PRO A 213 3.45 -4.40 -15.08
N GLU A 214 2.30 -4.98 -15.39
CA GLU A 214 1.24 -4.33 -16.14
C GLU A 214 0.43 -3.47 -15.16
N ALA A 215 0.28 -2.17 -15.42
CA ALA A 215 -0.58 -1.31 -14.61
C ALA A 215 -2.06 -1.61 -14.89
N LEU A 216 -2.84 -1.90 -13.83
CA LEU A 216 -4.25 -2.33 -13.95
C LEU A 216 -5.27 -1.31 -13.40
N CYS A 217 -4.79 -0.16 -12.96
CA CYS A 217 -5.61 0.92 -12.45
C CYS A 217 -5.01 2.26 -12.82
N ILE A 218 -5.86 3.25 -13.04
CA ILE A 218 -5.51 4.67 -13.08
C ILE A 218 -6.00 5.29 -11.79
N ARG A 219 -5.12 6.02 -11.11
CA ARG A 219 -5.46 6.83 -9.95
C ARG A 219 -5.35 8.29 -10.30
N ASN A 220 -6.19 9.15 -9.75
CA ASN A 220 -5.96 10.58 -9.86
C ASN A 220 -4.59 10.91 -9.27
N ALA A 221 -3.88 11.88 -9.85
CA ALA A 221 -2.87 12.58 -9.09
C ALA A 221 -3.57 12.98 -7.80
N GLU A 222 -3.05 12.54 -6.65
CA GLU A 222 -3.44 13.10 -5.37
C GLU A 222 -3.57 14.60 -5.61
N GLY A 223 -4.67 15.23 -5.19
CA GLY A 223 -4.63 16.66 -4.94
C GLY A 223 -3.32 16.93 -4.22
N LYS A 224 -2.62 18.04 -4.49
CA LYS A 224 -1.51 18.43 -3.63
C LYS A 224 -2.05 18.19 -2.24
N LEU A 225 -1.46 17.24 -1.50
CA LEU A 225 -1.73 17.20 -0.08
C LEU A 225 -1.45 18.63 0.32
N ASP A 226 -2.51 19.34 0.73
CA ASP A 226 -2.44 20.79 0.91
C ASP A 226 -1.25 21.13 1.81
N ASP A 227 -0.83 20.15 2.63
CA ASP A 227 0.39 20.10 3.39
C ASP A 227 1.22 18.80 3.15
N PRO A 228 2.45 18.90 2.57
CA PRO A 228 3.40 17.79 2.47
C PRO A 228 3.85 17.17 3.80
N LEU A 229 3.89 17.95 4.87
CA LEU A 229 4.27 17.49 6.21
C LEU A 229 3.19 16.56 6.77
N ASP A 230 1.92 16.89 6.58
CA ASP A 230 0.81 16.05 7.04
C ASP A 230 0.89 14.64 6.46
N ASP A 231 1.30 14.49 5.20
CA ASP A 231 1.52 13.18 4.58
C ASP A 231 2.70 12.42 5.20
N ILE A 232 3.81 13.10 5.48
CA ILE A 232 4.97 12.50 6.14
C ILE A 232 4.62 12.06 7.56
N LEU A 233 4.00 12.93 8.35
CA LEU A 233 3.52 12.62 9.70
C LEU A 233 2.51 11.49 9.65
N PHE A 234 1.67 11.49 8.62
CA PHE A 234 0.69 10.45 8.42
C PHE A 234 1.38 9.11 8.21
N ARG A 235 2.40 9.05 7.36
CA ARG A 235 3.18 7.84 7.12
C ARG A 235 3.94 7.39 8.37
N LEU A 236 4.56 8.32 9.09
CA LEU A 236 5.34 8.07 10.30
C LEU A 236 4.51 7.42 11.39
N ASP A 237 3.29 7.90 11.63
CA ASP A 237 2.37 7.32 12.61
C ASP A 237 2.07 5.83 12.32
N ASN A 238 2.07 5.40 11.05
CA ASN A 238 1.92 3.97 10.73
C ASN A 238 3.15 3.17 11.10
N VAL A 239 4.33 3.68 10.76
CA VAL A 239 5.60 3.02 11.09
C VAL A 239 5.69 2.85 12.61
N ILE A 240 5.36 3.88 13.39
CA ILE A 240 5.32 3.84 14.86
C ILE A 240 4.27 2.84 15.37
N THR A 241 3.05 2.87 14.82
CA THR A 241 1.98 1.94 15.22
C THR A 241 2.42 0.50 15.02
N LEU A 242 3.09 0.23 13.91
CA LEU A 242 3.53 -1.10 13.55
C LEU A 242 4.74 -1.55 14.39
N ASP A 243 5.69 -0.66 14.68
CA ASP A 243 6.77 -0.92 15.63
C ASP A 243 6.21 -1.30 17.02
N ARG A 244 5.19 -0.58 17.51
CA ARG A 244 4.50 -0.95 18.76
C ARG A 244 3.89 -2.35 18.69
N MET A 245 3.25 -2.72 17.58
CA MET A 245 2.70 -4.07 17.42
C MET A 245 3.78 -5.16 17.43
N VAL A 246 4.94 -4.90 16.82
CA VAL A 246 6.09 -5.80 16.82
C VAL A 246 6.66 -5.94 18.23
N GLN A 247 6.76 -4.84 18.98
CA GLN A 247 7.20 -4.83 20.38
C GLN A 247 6.26 -5.62 21.28
N ASP A 248 4.94 -5.50 21.06
CA ASP A 248 3.93 -6.22 21.84
C ASP A 248 3.89 -7.72 21.49
N ASN A 249 4.27 -8.12 20.28
CA ASN A 249 4.16 -9.51 19.79
C ASN A 249 5.43 -9.98 19.05
N PRO A 250 6.63 -9.96 19.65
CA PRO A 250 7.89 -10.16 18.95
C PRO A 250 8.02 -11.55 18.29
N GLU A 251 7.31 -12.55 18.82
CA GLU A 251 7.32 -13.93 18.28
C GLU A 251 6.53 -14.07 16.98
N VAL A 252 5.58 -13.17 16.71
CA VAL A 252 4.80 -13.15 15.45
C VAL A 252 5.56 -12.38 14.36
N TYR A 253 6.45 -11.45 14.75
CA TYR A 253 7.08 -10.48 13.87
C TYR A 253 8.62 -10.59 13.84
N VAL A 254 9.17 -11.81 13.91
CA VAL A 254 10.61 -12.11 14.12
C VAL A 254 11.59 -11.41 13.16
N LEU A 255 11.14 -10.96 11.98
CA LEU A 255 11.97 -10.23 11.01
C LEU A 255 11.72 -8.70 11.00
N GLY A 256 10.79 -8.22 11.82
CA GLY A 256 10.26 -6.85 11.83
C GLY A 256 11.30 -5.75 12.06
N ARG A 257 12.43 -6.00 12.73
CA ARG A 257 13.43 -4.94 12.99
C ARG A 257 14.18 -4.47 11.76
N GLN A 258 14.56 -5.38 10.85
CA GLN A 258 15.19 -4.98 9.58
C GLN A 258 14.19 -4.28 8.67
N TYR A 259 12.93 -4.73 8.68
CA TYR A 259 11.84 -4.08 7.95
C TYR A 259 11.47 -2.71 8.50
N ASP A 260 11.47 -2.53 9.81
CA ASP A 260 11.23 -1.22 10.44
C ASP A 260 12.34 -0.24 10.08
N ALA A 261 13.60 -0.66 10.19
CA ALA A 261 14.74 0.15 9.77
C ALA A 261 14.64 0.53 8.28
N CYS A 262 14.32 -0.43 7.41
CA CYS A 262 14.09 -0.16 5.98
C CYS A 262 12.92 0.82 5.77
N ALA A 263 11.77 0.61 6.42
CA ALA A 263 10.59 1.46 6.28
C ALA A 263 10.85 2.90 6.78
N ARG A 264 11.54 3.06 7.92
CA ARG A 264 11.97 4.37 8.43
C ARG A 264 12.93 5.05 7.48
N ARG A 265 13.98 4.36 7.04
CA ARG A 265 14.95 4.91 6.08
C ARG A 265 14.27 5.38 4.80
N GLN A 266 13.38 4.56 4.26
CA GLN A 266 12.64 4.88 3.05
C GLN A 266 11.66 6.03 3.23
N LEU A 267 11.00 6.13 4.39
CA LEU A 267 10.19 7.30 4.72
C LEU A 267 11.04 8.57 4.88
N ALA A 268 12.23 8.48 5.46
CA ALA A 268 13.16 9.60 5.54
C ALA A 268 13.63 10.04 4.16
N LEU A 269 14.00 9.11 3.28
CA LEU A 269 14.31 9.38 1.88
C LEU A 269 13.11 10.03 1.17
N TYR A 270 11.89 9.52 1.37
CA TYR A 270 10.67 10.12 0.84
C TYR A 270 10.46 11.55 1.36
N SER A 271 10.74 11.81 2.63
CA SER A 271 10.69 13.13 3.24
C SER A 271 11.65 14.11 2.55
N LEU A 272 12.88 13.67 2.23
CA LEU A 272 13.84 14.46 1.44
C LEU A 272 13.35 14.72 0.00
N TRP A 273 12.66 13.75 -0.61
CA TRP A 273 12.05 13.97 -1.92
C TRP A 273 10.99 15.06 -1.86
N ARG A 274 10.07 14.97 -0.88
CA ARG A 274 9.00 15.95 -0.68
C ARG A 274 9.57 17.33 -0.36
N ALA A 275 10.67 17.40 0.38
CA ALA A 275 11.41 18.65 0.59
C ALA A 275 11.87 19.27 -0.73
N SER A 276 12.50 18.48 -1.61
CA SER A 276 12.94 18.98 -2.92
C SER A 276 11.77 19.44 -3.81
N GLN A 277 10.67 18.69 -3.84
CA GLN A 277 9.45 19.04 -4.58
C GLN A 277 8.76 20.31 -4.04
N ALA A 278 8.68 20.46 -2.71
CA ALA A 278 8.11 21.66 -2.09
C ALA A 278 8.97 22.89 -2.35
N ALA A 279 10.30 22.75 -2.31
CA ALA A 279 11.23 23.81 -2.66
C ALA A 279 11.07 24.26 -4.12
N GLU A 280 10.89 23.32 -5.05
CA GLU A 280 10.68 23.59 -6.48
C GLU A 280 9.38 24.38 -6.70
N GLN A 281 8.35 24.06 -5.90
CA GLN A 281 7.07 24.75 -5.88
C GLN A 281 7.10 26.06 -5.07
N LYS A 282 8.27 26.50 -4.59
CA LYS A 282 8.48 27.71 -3.77
C LYS A 282 7.76 27.68 -2.41
N ALA A 283 7.36 26.51 -1.93
CA ALA A 283 6.79 26.28 -0.61
C ALA A 283 7.91 26.03 0.42
N MET A 284 8.71 27.07 0.71
CA MET A 284 9.96 26.92 1.45
C MET A 284 9.80 26.42 2.88
N ARG A 285 8.70 26.79 3.56
CA ARG A 285 8.41 26.29 4.90
C ARG A 285 8.18 24.79 4.89
N ASP A 286 7.28 24.32 4.01
CA ASP A 286 6.99 22.89 3.86
C ASP A 286 8.24 22.11 3.45
N ALA A 287 9.08 22.72 2.61
CA ALA A 287 10.35 22.15 2.20
C ALA A 287 11.30 21.94 3.41
N GLU A 288 11.45 22.96 4.26
CA GLU A 288 12.28 22.89 5.46
C GLU A 288 11.72 21.89 6.48
N ASP A 289 10.41 21.92 6.73
CA ASP A 289 9.72 20.98 7.62
C ASP A 289 9.93 19.52 7.15
N CYS A 290 9.74 19.25 5.86
CA CYS A 290 10.01 17.93 5.28
C CYS A 290 11.49 17.52 5.40
N PHE A 291 12.42 18.45 5.22
CA PHE A 291 13.85 18.18 5.33
C PHE A 291 14.25 17.82 6.76
N LEU A 292 13.81 18.61 7.73
CA LEU A 292 14.06 18.37 9.16
C LEU A 292 13.42 17.05 9.61
N MET A 293 12.19 16.77 9.16
CA MET A 293 11.51 15.52 9.47
C MET A 293 12.26 14.29 8.96
N ALA A 294 12.96 14.36 7.83
CA ALA A 294 13.74 13.23 7.33
C ALA A 294 14.72 12.69 8.38
N ARG A 295 15.46 13.60 9.04
CA ARG A 295 16.41 13.24 10.10
C ARG A 295 15.73 12.77 11.38
N VAL A 296 14.56 13.30 11.70
CA VAL A 296 13.75 12.84 12.85
C VAL A 296 13.28 11.41 12.64
N ILE A 297 12.90 11.06 11.41
CA ILE A 297 12.43 9.72 11.04
C ILE A 297 13.57 8.71 11.09
N ASP A 298 14.71 9.05 10.46
CA ASP A 298 15.92 8.23 10.44
C ASP A 298 17.18 9.11 10.37
N ASN A 299 17.98 9.12 11.43
CA ASN A 299 19.19 9.93 11.48
C ASN A 299 20.29 9.42 10.53
N THR A 300 20.25 8.17 10.08
CA THR A 300 21.22 7.64 9.11
C THR A 300 21.04 8.22 7.71
N VAL A 301 19.91 8.91 7.44
CA VAL A 301 19.67 9.59 6.17
C VAL A 301 20.70 10.70 5.91
N THR A 302 21.41 11.18 6.95
CA THR A 302 22.46 12.20 6.78
C THR A 302 23.69 11.72 6.01
N GLU A 303 23.82 10.40 5.83
CA GLU A 303 24.88 9.79 5.03
C GLU A 303 24.54 9.74 3.53
N GLU A 304 23.29 10.06 3.16
CA GLU A 304 22.83 10.04 1.78
C GLU A 304 23.29 11.29 1.03
N PRO A 305 23.77 11.18 -0.23
CA PRO A 305 24.20 12.33 -1.00
C PRO A 305 23.15 13.45 -1.11
N ILE A 306 21.87 13.07 -1.21
CA ILE A 306 20.76 14.03 -1.29
C ILE A 306 20.61 14.86 -0.01
N TRP A 307 21.02 14.34 1.15
CA TRP A 307 21.00 15.13 2.39
C TRP A 307 21.96 16.30 2.31
N GLU A 308 23.20 16.05 1.88
CA GLU A 308 24.23 17.09 1.72
C GLU A 308 23.79 18.13 0.68
N GLU A 309 23.23 17.68 -0.44
CA GLU A 309 22.75 18.57 -1.50
C GLU A 309 21.59 19.48 -1.02
N MET A 310 20.61 18.92 -0.30
CA MET A 310 19.51 19.70 0.28
C MET A 310 20.00 20.62 1.41
N GLN A 311 20.96 20.17 2.22
CA GLN A 311 21.58 21.01 3.26
C GLN A 311 22.29 22.23 2.64
N ASP A 312 23.03 22.02 1.55
CA ASP A 312 23.70 23.09 0.81
C ASP A 312 22.71 24.06 0.16
N PHE A 313 21.59 23.54 -0.35
CA PHE A 313 20.49 24.35 -0.87
C PHE A 313 19.89 25.26 0.22
N PHE A 314 19.51 24.71 1.38
CA PHE A 314 18.97 25.51 2.49
C PHE A 314 20.01 26.49 3.08
N ALA A 315 21.30 26.18 2.98
CA ALA A 315 22.39 27.09 3.36
C ALA A 315 22.69 28.19 2.32
N GLY A 316 22.02 28.18 1.16
CA GLY A 316 22.20 29.17 0.10
C GLY A 316 23.53 29.04 -0.66
N LYS A 317 24.12 27.83 -0.72
CA LYS A 317 25.38 27.63 -1.43
C LYS A 317 25.18 27.66 -2.96
N PRO A 318 26.10 28.29 -3.72
CA PRO A 318 25.89 28.59 -5.14
C PRO A 318 25.90 27.37 -6.08
N HIS A 319 26.38 26.22 -5.64
CA HIS A 319 26.45 24.98 -6.44
C HIS A 319 25.25 24.04 -6.22
N ALA A 320 24.34 24.37 -5.30
CA ALA A 320 23.17 23.55 -5.01
C ALA A 320 22.03 23.86 -5.98
N ASP A 321 22.01 23.13 -7.09
CA ASP A 321 21.00 23.26 -8.15
C ASP A 321 19.85 22.28 -7.93
N LEU A 322 18.69 22.80 -7.52
CA LEU A 322 17.51 22.02 -7.16
C LEU A 322 17.00 21.16 -8.34
N GLU A 323 17.06 21.66 -9.57
CA GLU A 323 16.63 20.89 -10.75
C GLU A 323 17.54 19.66 -10.95
N LYS A 324 18.84 19.80 -10.69
CA LYS A 324 19.78 18.66 -10.75
C LYS A 324 19.60 17.67 -9.61
N ILE A 325 19.17 18.12 -8.43
CA ILE A 325 18.87 17.25 -7.28
C ILE A 325 17.65 16.37 -7.63
N VAL A 326 16.57 17.00 -8.11
CA VAL A 326 15.34 16.30 -8.51
C VAL A 326 15.61 15.31 -9.65
N ALA A 327 16.26 15.77 -10.73
CA ALA A 327 16.48 14.96 -11.92
C ALA A 327 17.43 13.76 -11.74
N ARG A 328 18.27 13.72 -10.69
CA ARG A 328 19.12 12.57 -10.38
C ARG A 328 18.36 11.45 -9.69
N ARG A 329 17.36 11.79 -8.90
CA ARG A 329 16.57 10.83 -8.14
C ARG A 329 15.61 10.03 -9.01
N GLU A 330 15.08 10.66 -10.05
CA GLU A 330 14.26 9.99 -11.06
C GLU A 330 15.04 8.96 -11.89
N ARG A 331 16.38 8.90 -11.74
CA ARG A 331 17.30 8.06 -12.54
C ARG A 331 17.98 6.92 -11.77
N CYS A 332 17.62 6.66 -10.51
CA CYS A 332 18.23 5.55 -9.76
C CYS A 332 18.11 4.22 -10.53
N GLU A 333 19.25 3.60 -10.82
CA GLU A 333 19.32 2.32 -11.52
C GLU A 333 18.53 1.27 -10.77
N SER A 334 17.64 0.59 -11.49
CA SER A 334 16.88 -0.53 -10.95
C SER A 334 17.81 -1.65 -10.51
N PRO A 335 17.64 -2.25 -9.31
CA PRO A 335 18.43 -3.42 -8.92
C PRO A 335 18.38 -4.56 -9.96
N ALA A 336 19.23 -5.58 -9.82
CA ALA A 336 19.13 -6.76 -10.68
C ALA A 336 17.74 -7.42 -10.55
N GLU A 337 17.19 -7.93 -11.66
CA GLU A 337 15.92 -8.66 -11.59
C GLU A 337 16.10 -10.00 -10.87
N PRO A 338 15.20 -10.36 -9.93
CA PRO A 338 15.20 -11.68 -9.33
C PRO A 338 14.93 -12.73 -10.42
N ARG A 339 15.49 -13.93 -10.24
CA ARG A 339 15.26 -15.04 -11.17
C ARG A 339 13.90 -15.68 -10.91
N TRP A 340 13.05 -15.69 -11.93
CA TRP A 340 11.86 -16.55 -11.98
C TRP A 340 12.17 -17.94 -12.57
N PRO A 341 11.62 -19.03 -11.99
CA PRO A 341 10.99 -19.12 -10.67
C PRO A 341 12.06 -19.04 -9.56
N LEU A 342 11.70 -18.51 -8.39
CA LEU A 342 12.61 -18.55 -7.24
C LEU A 342 12.98 -20.01 -6.93
N PRO A 343 14.26 -20.34 -6.70
CA PRO A 343 14.64 -21.67 -6.26
C PRO A 343 13.90 -22.02 -4.96
N ARG A 344 13.38 -23.24 -4.86
CA ARG A 344 12.75 -23.73 -3.62
C ARG A 344 13.83 -23.84 -2.54
N ASN A 345 14.00 -22.82 -1.71
CA ASN A 345 14.84 -22.98 -0.52
C ASN A 345 14.02 -23.69 0.57
N CYS A 346 14.12 -25.02 0.59
CA CYS A 346 13.41 -25.90 1.54
C CYS A 346 13.84 -25.64 2.99
N TRP A 347 15.07 -25.17 3.21
CA TRP A 347 15.63 -24.90 4.53
C TRP A 347 14.99 -23.69 5.21
N GLU A 348 14.77 -22.60 4.48
CA GLU A 348 14.07 -21.42 5.01
C GLU A 348 12.62 -21.75 5.39
N GLU A 349 11.92 -22.53 4.56
CA GLU A 349 10.53 -22.92 4.83
C GLU A 349 10.45 -23.85 6.05
N LEU A 350 11.40 -24.76 6.21
CA LEU A 350 11.52 -25.59 7.41
C LEU A 350 11.79 -24.72 8.65
N THR A 351 12.69 -23.74 8.54
CA THR A 351 13.08 -22.85 9.65
C THR A 351 11.92 -21.96 10.08
N PHE A 352 11.16 -21.40 9.13
CA PHE A 352 9.95 -20.62 9.42
C PHE A 352 8.87 -21.48 10.09
N ARG A 353 8.61 -22.69 9.57
CA ARG A 353 7.65 -23.62 10.18
C ARG A 353 8.05 -24.05 11.60
N LEU A 354 9.33 -24.32 11.83
CA LEU A 354 9.86 -24.67 13.15
C LEU A 354 9.73 -23.50 14.13
N ARG A 355 10.07 -22.28 13.72
CA ARG A 355 9.88 -21.08 14.58
C ARG A 355 8.41 -20.82 14.92
N ARG A 356 7.49 -21.10 13.98
CA ARG A 356 6.04 -20.96 14.22
C ARG A 356 5.48 -22.04 15.14
N LEU A 357 5.96 -23.28 15.03
CA LEU A 357 5.57 -24.37 15.93
C LEU A 357 6.03 -24.08 17.37
N LEU A 358 7.28 -23.62 17.52
CA LEU A 358 7.87 -23.29 18.82
C LEU A 358 7.21 -22.08 19.51
N SER A 359 6.61 -21.15 18.75
CA SER A 359 5.82 -20.04 19.30
C SER A 359 4.37 -20.44 19.60
N HIS A 360 3.82 -21.44 18.91
CA HIS A 360 2.47 -21.94 19.18
C HIS A 360 2.37 -22.69 20.53
N ASP A 361 3.38 -23.49 20.89
CA ASP A 361 3.38 -24.26 22.14
C ASP A 361 3.55 -23.39 23.40
N ARG A 362 3.96 -22.12 23.27
CA ARG A 362 4.07 -21.19 24.41
C ARG A 362 2.78 -20.42 24.71
N HIS A 363 1.92 -20.23 23.72
CA HIS A 363 0.62 -19.56 23.93
C HIS A 363 -0.37 -20.43 24.72
N THR A 364 -0.29 -21.76 24.59
CA THR A 364 -1.03 -22.70 25.45
C THR A 364 -0.53 -22.65 26.90
N ALA A 365 0.79 -22.57 27.11
CA ALA A 365 1.37 -22.53 28.46
C ALA A 365 1.13 -21.20 29.22
N LEU A 366 0.89 -20.08 28.52
CA LEU A 366 0.60 -18.78 29.13
C LEU A 366 -0.92 -18.52 29.30
N ALA A 367 -1.77 -19.24 28.58
CA ALA A 367 -3.23 -19.19 28.79
C ALA A 367 -3.71 -20.13 29.93
N GLU A 368 -2.86 -21.07 30.35
CA GLU A 368 -3.10 -21.99 31.47
C GLU A 368 -2.50 -21.51 32.82
N ARG A 369 -1.96 -20.29 32.87
CA ARG A 369 -1.55 -19.58 34.11
C ARG A 369 -2.36 -18.31 34.26
#